data_AF-A0AAV1K3H0-F1
#
_entry.id   AF-A0AAV1K3H0-F1
#
_cell.length_a   1.000
_cell.length_b   1.000
_cell.length_c   1.000
_cell.angle_alpha   90.00
_cell.angle_beta   90.00
_cell.angle_gamma   90.00
#
_symmetry.space_group_name_H-M   'P 1'
#
loop_
_entity.id
_entity.type
_entity.pdbx_description
1 polymer ?
#
loop_
_entity_poly.entity_id
_entity_poly.type
_entity_poly.pdbx_seq_one_letter_code
_entity_poly.pdbx_strand_id
1 'polypeptide(L)'
;MACKADFLGEERTRRATLKPISTCCNIPEIGEEEPLAECSIPKLPGPCNDVQCVFEKSGFLNDKYSLNKEAYKKHLLKWLDSHEEWKDAIDKAIKDCVDRDLRQYLDYPCKAYDVFTCTGIAMLKGVIPDNSGEALCGRPPVDKPFECCKLPVLFSDEDRAECGLPGREEPRKGPPDCAKNICIMKKKNLMKDDENLDLDAVSAFLDKYTEENTEFKETVENAKDICLKENLPGPPGICGPSKVISCLFFEVFHNCPTWEKSEKCDKLLKHINQCRAKFV
;
A
#
# COMPACT_ATOMS: atom_id res chain seq x y z
N MET A 1 -16.48 6.46 18.37
CA MET A 1 -15.76 5.59 19.32
C MET A 1 -14.28 5.76 19.05
N ALA A 2 -13.53 6.33 19.99
CA ALA A 2 -12.11 6.67 19.80
C ALA A 2 -11.24 5.46 20.19
N CYS A 3 -10.39 5.00 19.28
CA CYS A 3 -9.41 3.95 19.55
C CYS A 3 -8.12 4.58 20.09
N LYS A 4 -7.78 4.29 21.34
CA LYS A 4 -6.44 4.53 21.88
C LYS A 4 -5.50 3.44 21.35
N ALA A 5 -4.50 3.83 20.58
CA ALA A 5 -3.45 2.95 20.12
C ALA A 5 -2.35 2.85 21.21
N ASP A 6 -2.59 2.04 22.23
CA ASP A 6 -1.55 1.68 23.21
C ASP A 6 -0.95 0.31 22.81
N PHE A 7 0.07 0.30 21.94
CA PHE A 7 0.76 -0.95 21.54
C PHE A 7 2.29 -0.85 21.41
N LEU A 8 2.94 0.09 22.10
CA LEU A 8 4.42 0.18 22.07
C LEU A 8 5.11 -0.14 23.41
N GLY A 9 4.43 -0.73 24.39
CA GLY A 9 5.01 -0.90 25.73
C GLY A 9 4.76 -2.20 26.51
N GLU A 10 4.06 -3.20 25.97
CA GLU A 10 3.82 -4.45 26.71
C GLU A 10 4.76 -5.59 26.28
N GLU A 11 5.37 -6.22 27.28
CA GLU A 11 6.40 -7.25 27.21
C GLU A 11 6.08 -8.44 26.29
N ARG A 12 7.17 -9.08 25.85
CA ARG A 12 7.27 -10.21 24.92
C ARG A 12 6.73 -11.55 25.46
N THR A 13 5.52 -11.56 26.04
CA THR A 13 4.85 -12.78 26.58
C THR A 13 3.68 -13.27 25.73
N ARG A 14 3.39 -12.64 24.60
CA ARG A 14 2.23 -13.01 23.77
C ARG A 14 2.50 -14.24 22.91
N ARG A 15 1.65 -15.28 23.09
CA ARG A 15 1.57 -16.50 22.26
C ARG A 15 1.59 -16.15 20.77
N ALA A 16 2.11 -17.06 19.94
CA ALA A 16 1.93 -17.01 18.49
C ALA A 16 0.44 -16.87 18.18
N THR A 17 0.12 -16.01 17.22
CA THR A 17 -1.25 -15.66 16.86
C THR A 17 -1.30 -15.47 15.35
N LEU A 18 -2.35 -15.99 14.74
CA LEU A 18 -2.77 -15.65 13.39
C LEU A 18 -3.91 -14.64 13.43
N LYS A 19 -3.92 -13.73 14.42
CA LYS A 19 -4.74 -12.53 14.36
C LYS A 19 -4.02 -11.45 13.54
N PRO A 20 -4.70 -10.85 12.54
CA PRO A 20 -4.19 -9.67 11.87
C PRO A 20 -3.88 -8.56 12.90
N ILE A 21 -2.75 -7.86 12.73
CA ILE A 21 -2.25 -6.84 13.66
C ILE A 21 -3.27 -5.71 13.92
N SER A 22 -4.21 -5.49 13.00
CA SER A 22 -5.35 -4.59 13.18
C SER A 22 -6.33 -5.14 14.22
N THR A 23 -6.00 -4.95 15.50
CA THR A 23 -6.79 -5.26 16.69
C THR A 23 -8.08 -4.43 16.82
N CYS A 24 -8.47 -3.69 15.78
CA CYS A 24 -9.66 -2.83 15.76
C CYS A 24 -10.97 -3.59 15.50
N CYS A 25 -10.90 -4.84 15.06
CA CYS A 25 -12.06 -5.69 14.82
C CYS A 25 -11.95 -6.95 15.70
N ASN A 26 -13.09 -7.49 16.17
CA ASN A 26 -13.17 -8.79 16.86
C ASN A 26 -12.91 -9.93 15.86
N ILE A 27 -11.75 -9.91 15.19
CA ILE A 27 -11.31 -10.99 14.31
C ILE A 27 -10.92 -12.16 15.24
N PRO A 28 -11.55 -13.33 15.08
CA PRO A 28 -11.21 -14.47 15.92
C PRO A 28 -9.81 -15.01 15.54
N GLU A 29 -9.25 -15.88 16.37
CA GLU A 29 -7.90 -16.45 16.17
C GLU A 29 -7.91 -17.49 15.04
N ILE A 30 -7.31 -17.18 13.88
CA ILE A 30 -7.35 -18.01 12.66
C ILE A 30 -6.56 -19.31 12.81
N GLY A 31 -5.60 -19.41 13.72
CA GLY A 31 -4.85 -20.66 13.95
C GLY A 31 -5.57 -21.66 14.86
N GLU A 32 -5.30 -22.95 14.68
CA GLU A 32 -5.69 -23.97 15.66
C GLU A 32 -4.81 -23.88 16.92
N GLU A 33 -5.38 -24.18 18.09
CA GLU A 33 -4.73 -23.93 19.40
C GLU A 33 -3.39 -24.67 19.55
N GLU A 34 -3.30 -25.91 19.09
CA GLU A 34 -2.12 -26.76 19.22
C GLU A 34 -0.91 -26.23 18.39
N PRO A 35 -1.04 -25.99 17.07
CA PRO A 35 0.03 -25.35 16.28
C PRO A 35 0.47 -23.99 16.84
N LEU A 36 -0.46 -23.17 17.32
CA LEU A 36 -0.15 -21.87 17.93
C LEU A 36 0.67 -22.03 19.21
N ALA A 37 0.31 -22.99 20.07
CA ALA A 37 1.04 -23.26 21.30
C ALA A 37 2.47 -23.74 21.03
N GLU A 38 2.64 -24.67 20.07
CA GLU A 38 3.95 -25.20 19.71
C GLU A 38 4.89 -24.13 19.15
N CYS A 39 4.38 -23.23 18.32
CA CYS A 39 5.18 -22.18 17.68
C CYS A 39 5.42 -20.96 18.59
N SER A 40 4.86 -20.95 19.81
CA SER A 40 5.01 -19.84 20.76
C SER A 40 6.31 -19.88 21.57
N ILE A 41 6.98 -21.04 21.67
CA ILE A 41 8.11 -21.25 22.60
C ILE A 41 9.21 -22.14 21.97
N PRO A 42 10.41 -21.59 21.67
CA PRO A 42 10.74 -20.16 21.68
C PRO A 42 10.07 -19.45 20.50
N LYS A 43 9.65 -18.20 20.72
CA LYS A 43 9.14 -17.34 19.64
C LYS A 43 10.24 -17.12 18.60
N LEU A 44 9.94 -17.37 17.34
CA LEU A 44 10.93 -17.30 16.27
C LEU A 44 11.16 -15.83 15.87
N PRO A 45 12.38 -15.46 15.47
CA PRO A 45 12.67 -14.08 15.12
C PRO A 45 12.00 -13.71 13.78
N GLY A 46 11.22 -12.63 13.77
CA GLY A 46 10.68 -12.02 12.56
C GLY A 46 9.30 -12.54 12.13
N PRO A 47 8.54 -11.72 11.38
CA PRO A 47 7.12 -11.91 11.14
C PRO A 47 6.79 -13.14 10.28
N CYS A 48 7.72 -13.56 9.42
CA CYS A 48 7.57 -14.76 8.62
C CYS A 48 7.68 -16.04 9.45
N ASN A 49 8.62 -16.14 10.38
CA ASN A 49 8.97 -17.43 10.99
C ASN A 49 7.86 -17.95 11.91
N ASP A 50 7.19 -17.06 12.66
CA ASP A 50 6.04 -17.44 13.49
C ASP A 50 4.89 -17.98 12.63
N VAL A 51 4.52 -17.27 11.56
CA VAL A 51 3.44 -17.67 10.65
C VAL A 51 3.81 -18.94 9.90
N GLN A 52 5.06 -19.04 9.43
CA GLN A 52 5.59 -20.21 8.73
C GLN A 52 5.50 -21.46 9.60
N CYS A 53 5.93 -21.39 10.87
CA CYS A 53 5.84 -22.50 11.80
C CYS A 53 4.39 -22.99 11.96
N VAL A 54 3.44 -22.07 12.16
CA VAL A 54 2.03 -22.44 12.34
C VAL A 54 1.46 -23.08 11.07
N PHE A 55 1.79 -22.53 9.90
CA PHE A 55 1.34 -23.07 8.61
C PHE A 55 1.91 -24.46 8.32
N GLU A 56 3.17 -24.71 8.66
CA GLU A 56 3.80 -26.03 8.54
C GLU A 56 3.13 -27.05 9.47
N LYS A 57 2.95 -26.69 10.75
CA LYS A 57 2.34 -27.56 11.76
C LYS A 57 0.85 -27.85 11.51
N SER A 58 0.15 -26.88 10.92
CA SER A 58 -1.26 -27.05 10.54
C SER A 58 -1.45 -27.80 9.21
N GLY A 59 -0.37 -28.18 8.53
CA GLY A 59 -0.43 -28.86 7.22
C GLY A 59 -0.94 -27.97 6.08
N PHE A 60 -0.86 -26.65 6.24
CA PHE A 60 -1.31 -25.69 5.23
C PHE A 60 -0.31 -25.51 4.09
N LEU A 61 0.87 -26.09 4.20
CA LEU A 61 1.90 -26.05 3.18
C LEU A 61 2.21 -27.46 2.68
N ASN A 62 2.47 -27.62 1.38
CA ASN A 62 3.04 -28.87 0.87
C ASN A 62 4.57 -28.89 1.10
N ASP A 63 5.18 -27.72 1.05
CA ASP A 63 6.59 -27.45 1.33
C ASP A 63 6.77 -26.00 1.79
N LYS A 64 7.99 -25.61 2.18
CA LYS A 64 8.29 -24.26 2.72
C LYS A 64 7.81 -23.11 1.82
N TYR A 65 7.66 -23.31 0.52
CA TYR A 65 7.35 -22.29 -0.48
C TYR A 65 5.98 -22.46 -1.15
N SER A 66 5.28 -23.57 -0.93
CA SER A 66 4.01 -23.87 -1.62
C SER A 66 2.85 -24.15 -0.66
N LEU A 67 1.71 -23.53 -0.96
CA LEU A 67 0.48 -23.67 -0.17
C LEU A 67 -0.25 -24.96 -0.55
N ASN A 68 -0.63 -25.74 0.46
CA ASN A 68 -1.64 -26.78 0.33
C ASN A 68 -3.02 -26.10 0.26
N LYS A 69 -3.43 -25.75 -0.97
CA LYS A 69 -4.68 -25.00 -1.22
C LYS A 69 -5.90 -25.72 -0.65
N GLU A 70 -5.98 -27.04 -0.78
CA GLU A 70 -7.13 -27.81 -0.32
C GLU A 70 -7.24 -27.81 1.21
N ALA A 71 -6.13 -28.08 1.92
CA ALA A 71 -6.10 -28.06 3.37
C ALA A 71 -6.46 -26.67 3.92
N TYR A 72 -5.88 -25.62 3.34
CA TYR A 72 -6.12 -24.26 3.81
C TYR A 72 -7.53 -23.76 3.47
N LYS A 73 -8.09 -24.09 2.30
CA LYS A 73 -9.52 -23.81 2.00
C LYS A 73 -10.45 -24.51 2.98
N LYS A 74 -10.20 -25.79 3.25
CA LYS A 74 -10.99 -26.56 4.20
C LYS A 74 -10.96 -25.93 5.59
N HIS A 75 -9.79 -25.45 6.02
CA HIS A 75 -9.64 -24.69 7.26
C HIS A 75 -10.49 -23.41 7.27
N LEU A 76 -10.40 -22.58 6.23
CA LEU A 76 -11.21 -21.36 6.10
C LEU A 76 -12.72 -21.64 6.03
N LEU A 77 -13.14 -22.77 5.45
CA LEU A 77 -14.56 -23.15 5.37
C LEU A 77 -15.09 -23.72 6.69
N LYS A 78 -14.28 -24.49 7.44
CA LYS A 78 -14.61 -25.01 8.78
C LYS A 78 -14.99 -23.88 9.74
N TRP A 79 -14.47 -22.70 9.51
CA TRP A 79 -14.82 -21.50 10.26
C TRP A 79 -16.28 -21.07 10.15
N LEU A 80 -16.93 -21.35 9.02
CA LEU A 80 -18.34 -21.04 8.82
C LEU A 80 -19.25 -21.81 9.77
N ASP A 81 -18.78 -22.92 10.35
CA ASP A 81 -19.53 -23.70 11.34
C ASP A 81 -19.82 -22.90 12.63
N SER A 82 -19.00 -21.89 12.92
CA SER A 82 -19.12 -21.06 14.14
C SER A 82 -19.29 -19.56 13.86
N HIS A 83 -19.12 -19.14 12.61
CA HIS A 83 -19.09 -17.74 12.18
C HIS A 83 -19.71 -17.58 10.79
N GLU A 84 -20.98 -17.99 10.65
CA GLU A 84 -21.71 -17.95 9.36
C GLU A 84 -21.73 -16.53 8.75
N GLU A 85 -21.73 -15.49 9.59
CA GLU A 85 -21.70 -14.09 9.17
C GLU A 85 -20.42 -13.68 8.41
N TRP A 86 -19.38 -14.52 8.41
CA TRP A 86 -18.13 -14.29 7.70
C TRP A 86 -18.07 -14.94 6.30
N LYS A 87 -19.15 -15.58 5.85
CA LYS A 87 -19.19 -16.32 4.58
C LYS A 87 -18.65 -15.55 3.39
N ASP A 88 -19.15 -14.35 3.15
CA ASP A 88 -18.72 -13.54 2.01
C ASP A 88 -17.23 -13.14 2.10
N ALA A 89 -16.75 -12.89 3.32
CA ALA A 89 -15.37 -12.54 3.60
C ALA A 89 -14.42 -13.74 3.36
N ILE A 90 -14.86 -14.94 3.75
CA ILE A 90 -14.15 -16.20 3.57
C ILE A 90 -14.11 -16.60 2.09
N ASP A 91 -15.24 -16.54 1.38
CA ASP A 91 -15.32 -16.84 -0.05
C ASP A 91 -14.39 -15.91 -0.85
N LYS A 92 -14.37 -14.63 -0.50
CA LYS A 92 -13.46 -13.65 -1.08
C LYS A 92 -12.00 -13.95 -0.77
N ALA A 93 -11.67 -14.29 0.48
CA ALA A 93 -10.31 -14.65 0.87
C ALA A 93 -9.82 -15.89 0.11
N ILE A 94 -10.67 -16.91 -0.07
CA ILE A 94 -10.34 -18.09 -0.87
C ILE A 94 -10.03 -17.69 -2.32
N LYS A 95 -10.93 -16.93 -2.95
CA LYS A 95 -10.80 -16.50 -4.35
C LYS A 95 -9.57 -15.63 -4.60
N ASP A 96 -9.33 -14.65 -3.73
CA ASP A 96 -8.31 -13.63 -3.94
C ASP A 96 -6.94 -14.06 -3.41
N CYS A 97 -6.89 -14.91 -2.37
CA CYS A 97 -5.66 -15.23 -1.65
C CYS A 97 -5.22 -16.70 -1.75
N VAL A 98 -6.13 -17.64 -2.00
CA VAL A 98 -5.79 -19.07 -2.04
C VAL A 98 -5.73 -19.60 -3.47
N ASP A 99 -6.70 -19.22 -4.30
CA ASP A 99 -6.78 -19.70 -5.68
C ASP A 99 -5.77 -19.07 -6.62
N ARG A 100 -5.26 -17.89 -6.27
CA ARG A 100 -4.35 -17.10 -7.11
C ARG A 100 -2.92 -17.14 -6.59
N ASP A 101 -1.99 -16.84 -7.48
CA ASP A 101 -0.62 -16.56 -7.08
C ASP A 101 -0.52 -15.17 -6.46
N LEU A 102 -0.09 -15.17 -5.21
CA LEU A 102 0.00 -13.97 -4.40
C LEU A 102 1.24 -13.15 -4.71
N ARG A 103 1.06 -11.83 -4.55
CA ARG A 103 2.18 -10.90 -4.45
C ARG A 103 2.93 -11.15 -3.14
N GLN A 104 4.26 -11.10 -3.22
CA GLN A 104 5.13 -11.08 -2.04
C GLN A 104 4.94 -9.77 -1.26
N TYR A 105 4.69 -9.88 0.05
CA TYR A 105 4.48 -8.74 0.96
C TYR A 105 5.76 -8.31 1.68
N LEU A 106 6.69 -9.23 1.91
CA LEU A 106 8.01 -8.95 2.50
C LEU A 106 9.08 -8.76 1.42
N ASP A 107 10.24 -8.23 1.79
CA ASP A 107 11.39 -8.08 0.87
C ASP A 107 12.12 -9.41 0.60
N TYR A 108 11.72 -10.48 1.30
CA TYR A 108 12.21 -11.86 1.11
C TYR A 108 11.03 -12.83 0.98
N PRO A 109 11.21 -13.98 0.29
CA PRO A 109 10.10 -14.90 -0.01
C PRO A 109 9.59 -15.61 1.25
N CYS A 110 8.29 -15.48 1.53
CA CYS A 110 7.63 -16.16 2.63
C CYS A 110 6.17 -16.45 2.29
N LYS A 111 5.90 -17.64 1.74
CA LYS A 111 4.57 -17.99 1.23
C LYS A 111 3.50 -17.97 2.32
N ALA A 112 3.82 -18.50 3.51
CA ALA A 112 2.91 -18.51 4.65
C ALA A 112 2.48 -17.09 5.04
N TYR A 113 3.45 -16.17 5.13
CA TYR A 113 3.18 -14.77 5.48
C TYR A 113 2.35 -14.06 4.42
N ASP A 114 2.65 -14.29 3.13
CA ASP A 114 1.92 -13.68 2.03
C ASP A 114 0.44 -14.11 2.03
N VAL A 115 0.20 -15.41 2.20
CA VAL A 115 -1.15 -15.99 2.27
C VAL A 115 -1.88 -15.47 3.50
N PHE A 116 -1.25 -15.56 4.67
CA PHE A 116 -1.82 -15.08 5.92
C PHE A 116 -2.21 -13.60 5.85
N THR A 117 -1.30 -12.75 5.37
CA THR A 117 -1.53 -11.30 5.26
C THR A 117 -2.66 -11.00 4.27
N CYS A 118 -2.67 -11.67 3.11
CA CYS A 118 -3.76 -11.50 2.15
C CYS A 118 -5.10 -11.91 2.74
N THR A 119 -5.17 -13.10 3.37
CA THR A 119 -6.39 -13.61 4.00
C THR A 119 -6.91 -12.64 5.06
N GLY A 120 -6.03 -12.15 5.96
CA GLY A 120 -6.40 -11.18 6.99
C GLY A 120 -6.98 -9.89 6.39
N ILE A 121 -6.36 -9.34 5.34
CA ILE A 121 -6.86 -8.15 4.63
C ILE A 121 -8.21 -8.42 3.96
N ALA A 122 -8.36 -9.56 3.30
CA ALA A 122 -9.61 -9.94 2.61
C ALA A 122 -10.77 -10.09 3.60
N MET A 123 -10.52 -10.74 4.74
CA MET A 123 -11.51 -10.95 5.78
C MET A 123 -11.89 -9.65 6.49
N LEU A 124 -10.93 -8.77 6.77
CA LEU A 124 -11.18 -7.42 7.30
C LEU A 124 -12.08 -6.59 6.41
N LYS A 125 -11.90 -6.68 5.09
CA LYS A 125 -12.73 -5.97 4.11
C LYS A 125 -14.15 -6.53 3.99
N GLY A 126 -14.37 -7.78 4.41
CA GLY A 126 -15.71 -8.41 4.36
C GLY A 126 -16.58 -8.15 5.59
N VAL A 127 -15.99 -7.83 6.75
CA VAL A 127 -16.72 -7.65 8.03
C VAL A 127 -16.98 -6.21 8.40
N ILE A 128 -16.34 -5.27 7.70
CA ILE A 128 -16.89 -3.92 7.63
C ILE A 128 -18.06 -4.04 6.65
N PRO A 129 -19.34 -4.05 7.10
CA PRO A 129 -20.46 -4.09 6.17
C PRO A 129 -20.23 -2.97 5.17
N ASP A 130 -20.55 -3.25 3.91
CA ASP A 130 -20.51 -2.27 2.83
C ASP A 130 -21.63 -1.22 3.00
N ASN A 131 -21.84 -0.75 4.24
CA ASN A 131 -22.32 0.58 4.59
C ASN A 131 -21.32 1.67 4.11
N SER A 132 -20.36 1.31 3.26
CA SER A 132 -19.83 2.20 2.25
C SER A 132 -20.74 2.10 1.02
N GLY A 133 -21.91 2.72 1.04
CA GLY A 133 -21.92 4.15 0.71
C GLY A 133 -20.50 4.71 0.60
N GLU A 134 -19.77 4.37 -0.46
CA GLU A 134 -18.57 5.09 -0.82
C GLU A 134 -17.41 4.86 0.20
N ALA A 135 -16.56 3.84 -0.02
CA ALA A 135 -15.16 3.93 0.38
C ALA A 135 -14.51 5.00 -0.50
N LEU A 136 -14.91 6.27 -0.28
CA LEU A 136 -14.76 7.40 -1.19
C LEU A 136 -13.36 7.44 -1.81
N CYS A 137 -12.32 7.09 -1.03
CA CYS A 137 -10.92 7.33 -1.35
C CYS A 137 -10.02 6.11 -1.34
N GLY A 138 -10.59 4.94 -1.67
CA GLY A 138 -9.83 3.71 -1.88
C GLY A 138 -9.11 3.66 -3.22
N ARG A 139 -8.98 2.44 -3.76
CA ARG A 139 -8.40 2.19 -5.08
C ARG A 139 -9.15 3.02 -6.14
N PRO A 140 -8.45 3.67 -7.08
CA PRO A 140 -9.11 4.35 -8.19
C PRO A 140 -10.08 3.40 -8.92
N PRO A 141 -11.22 3.90 -9.43
CA PRO A 141 -12.22 3.07 -10.12
C PRO A 141 -11.79 2.64 -11.53
N VAL A 142 -10.48 2.75 -11.86
CA VAL A 142 -9.91 2.44 -13.17
C VAL A 142 -8.55 1.75 -13.01
N ASP A 143 -8.26 0.80 -13.90
CA ASP A 143 -7.02 0.00 -13.83
C ASP A 143 -5.77 0.77 -14.28
N LYS A 144 -5.94 1.78 -15.14
CA LYS A 144 -4.85 2.61 -15.68
C LYS A 144 -5.20 4.09 -15.63
N PRO A 145 -5.01 4.75 -14.47
CA PRO A 145 -5.32 6.17 -14.31
C PRO A 145 -4.54 7.07 -15.29
N PHE A 146 -3.31 6.70 -15.62
CA PHE A 146 -2.42 7.45 -16.51
C PHE A 146 -2.87 7.51 -17.97
N GLU A 147 -3.84 6.68 -18.39
CA GLU A 147 -4.47 6.84 -19.71
C GLU A 147 -5.36 8.09 -19.75
N CYS A 148 -5.86 8.54 -18.60
CA CYS A 148 -6.73 9.71 -18.50
C CYS A 148 -6.00 11.04 -18.50
N CYS A 149 -4.69 11.05 -18.25
CA CYS A 149 -3.88 12.25 -18.29
C CYS A 149 -2.47 11.89 -18.76
N LYS A 150 -2.07 12.43 -19.92
CA LYS A 150 -0.76 12.22 -20.51
C LYS A 150 0.25 13.14 -19.86
N LEU A 151 0.67 12.79 -18.64
CA LEU A 151 1.69 13.54 -17.91
C LEU A 151 3.06 13.39 -18.60
N PRO A 152 3.74 14.51 -18.89
CA PRO A 152 5.11 14.47 -19.35
C PRO A 152 6.04 13.89 -18.30
N VAL A 153 7.14 13.35 -18.79
CA VAL A 153 8.19 12.71 -18.02
C VAL A 153 8.86 13.73 -17.08
N LEU A 154 8.66 13.62 -15.77
CA LEU A 154 9.41 14.45 -14.80
C LEU A 154 10.86 13.94 -14.59
N PHE A 155 11.02 12.62 -14.54
CA PHE A 155 12.32 11.95 -14.46
C PHE A 155 12.45 10.88 -15.53
N SER A 156 13.60 10.83 -16.20
CA SER A 156 13.86 9.85 -17.25
C SER A 156 13.84 8.43 -16.68
N ASP A 157 13.62 7.45 -17.54
CA ASP A 157 13.58 6.06 -17.09
C ASP A 157 14.99 5.58 -16.67
N GLU A 158 16.05 6.14 -17.24
CA GLU A 158 17.44 5.91 -16.80
C GLU A 158 17.68 6.41 -15.37
N ASP A 159 17.26 7.64 -15.05
CA ASP A 159 17.38 8.20 -13.70
C ASP A 159 16.61 7.36 -12.67
N ARG A 160 15.43 6.88 -13.06
CA ARG A 160 14.60 6.02 -12.22
C ARG A 160 15.28 4.67 -11.98
N ALA A 161 15.79 4.05 -13.04
CA ALA A 161 16.45 2.76 -12.97
C ALA A 161 17.70 2.81 -12.08
N GLU A 162 18.54 3.83 -12.23
CA GLU A 162 19.74 4.02 -11.40
C GLU A 162 19.40 4.19 -9.91
N CYS A 163 18.25 4.79 -9.59
CA CYS A 163 17.77 4.94 -8.21
C CYS A 163 16.87 3.77 -7.75
N GLY A 164 16.78 2.67 -8.51
CA GLY A 164 15.99 1.49 -8.15
C GLY A 164 14.48 1.74 -8.08
N LEU A 165 13.99 2.80 -8.74
CA LEU A 165 12.56 3.07 -8.90
C LEU A 165 12.00 2.18 -10.01
N PRO A 166 10.83 1.55 -9.80
CA PRO A 166 10.22 0.70 -10.81
C PRO A 166 9.86 1.50 -12.06
N GLY A 167 9.71 0.79 -13.18
CA GLY A 167 9.21 1.38 -14.43
C GLY A 167 7.83 2.02 -14.26
N ARG A 168 7.42 2.87 -15.19
CA ARG A 168 6.12 3.58 -15.11
C ARG A 168 4.91 2.65 -15.12
N GLU A 169 5.03 1.54 -15.84
CA GLU A 169 3.97 0.54 -15.97
C GLU A 169 4.04 -0.53 -14.88
N GLU A 170 5.10 -0.55 -14.08
CA GLU A 170 5.29 -1.54 -13.04
C GLU A 170 4.55 -1.13 -11.76
N PRO A 171 3.79 -2.05 -11.14
CA PRO A 171 3.14 -1.78 -9.86
C PRO A 171 4.17 -1.45 -8.79
N ARG A 172 4.11 -0.23 -8.22
CA ARG A 172 4.92 0.14 -7.05
C ARG A 172 4.72 -0.88 -5.93
N LYS A 173 5.82 -1.51 -5.47
CA LYS A 173 5.86 -2.46 -4.35
C LYS A 173 6.23 -1.73 -3.06
N GLY A 174 5.47 -2.00 -1.99
CA GLY A 174 5.74 -1.46 -0.66
C GLY A 174 5.29 -0.01 -0.43
N PRO A 175 5.43 0.48 0.82
CA PRO A 175 5.29 1.90 1.14
C PRO A 175 6.34 2.74 0.38
N PRO A 176 6.15 4.07 0.26
CA PRO A 176 7.13 4.94 -0.37
C PRO A 176 8.51 4.78 0.26
N ASP A 177 9.49 4.33 -0.53
CA ASP A 177 10.87 4.20 -0.09
C ASP A 177 11.59 5.53 -0.21
N CYS A 178 11.90 6.12 0.95
CA CYS A 178 12.58 7.40 1.05
C CYS A 178 13.98 7.38 0.43
N ALA A 179 14.71 6.27 0.50
CA ALA A 179 16.06 6.21 -0.06
C ALA A 179 16.04 6.40 -1.58
N LYS A 180 15.05 5.82 -2.27
CA LYS A 180 14.90 5.93 -3.72
C LYS A 180 14.51 7.34 -4.17
N ASN A 181 13.58 7.97 -3.45
CA ASN A 181 13.18 9.35 -3.74
C ASN A 181 14.29 10.36 -3.39
N ILE A 182 15.07 10.12 -2.34
CA ILE A 182 16.25 10.92 -2.02
C ILE A 182 17.31 10.78 -3.11
N CYS A 183 17.57 9.55 -3.59
CA CYS A 183 18.52 9.30 -4.68
C CYS A 183 18.20 10.15 -5.92
N ILE A 184 16.95 10.13 -6.39
CA ILE A 184 16.60 10.85 -7.62
C ILE A 184 16.65 12.36 -7.43
N MET A 185 16.29 12.86 -6.25
CA MET A 185 16.40 14.27 -5.90
C MET A 185 17.86 14.74 -5.85
N LYS A 186 18.76 13.96 -5.25
CA LYS A 186 20.20 14.24 -5.25
C LYS A 186 20.77 14.24 -6.68
N LYS A 187 20.37 13.28 -7.51
CA LYS A 187 20.83 13.19 -8.91
C LYS A 187 20.46 14.44 -9.72
N LYS A 188 19.34 15.08 -9.38
CA LYS A 188 18.89 16.34 -9.99
C LYS A 188 19.37 17.59 -9.25
N ASN A 189 20.22 17.46 -8.23
CA ASN A 189 20.70 18.54 -7.36
C ASN A 189 19.56 19.32 -6.69
N LEU A 190 18.51 18.60 -6.24
CA LEU A 190 17.30 19.17 -5.63
C LEU A 190 17.29 19.07 -4.10
N MET A 191 18.42 18.71 -3.50
CA MET A 191 18.58 18.52 -2.06
C MET A 191 19.60 19.54 -1.53
N LYS A 192 19.34 20.14 -0.36
CA LYS A 192 20.31 20.96 0.37
C LYS A 192 21.36 20.08 1.06
N ASP A 193 20.93 18.94 1.56
CA ASP A 193 21.74 17.95 2.27
C ASP A 193 21.14 16.54 2.12
N ASP A 194 21.53 15.59 2.97
CA ASP A 194 21.06 14.21 2.89
C ASP A 194 19.59 14.01 3.29
N GLU A 195 18.98 14.99 3.96
CA GLU A 195 17.65 14.90 4.55
C GLU A 195 16.66 15.97 4.02
N ASN A 196 17.17 17.14 3.63
CA ASN A 196 16.38 18.32 3.33
C ASN A 196 16.36 18.65 1.83
N LEU A 197 15.16 18.91 1.31
CA LEU A 197 14.98 19.41 -0.06
C LEU A 197 15.45 20.85 -0.18
N ASP A 198 15.99 21.16 -1.35
CA ASP A 198 16.16 22.53 -1.79
C ASP A 198 14.91 22.97 -2.56
N LEU A 199 13.96 23.60 -1.85
CA LEU A 199 12.69 24.04 -2.43
C LEU A 199 12.88 25.05 -3.56
N ASP A 200 13.92 25.88 -3.50
CA ASP A 200 14.24 26.85 -4.56
C ASP A 200 14.77 26.12 -5.80
N ALA A 201 15.64 25.12 -5.60
CA ALA A 201 16.10 24.27 -6.69
C ALA A 201 14.96 23.44 -7.31
N VAL A 202 14.05 22.91 -6.49
CA VAL A 202 12.84 22.20 -6.97
C VAL A 202 11.95 23.14 -7.78
N SER A 203 11.74 24.37 -7.30
CA SER A 203 10.98 25.39 -8.03
C SER A 203 11.59 25.67 -9.41
N ALA A 204 12.90 25.93 -9.46
CA ALA A 204 13.61 26.19 -10.71
C ALA A 204 13.62 24.99 -11.66
N PHE A 205 13.71 23.77 -11.12
CA PHE A 205 13.59 22.55 -11.89
C PHE A 205 12.21 22.40 -12.55
N LEU A 206 11.14 22.73 -11.80
CA LEU A 206 9.78 22.73 -12.33
C LEU A 206 9.55 23.83 -13.38
N ASP A 207 10.17 24.99 -13.21
CA ASP A 207 10.11 26.07 -14.21
C ASP A 207 10.68 25.58 -15.55
N LYS A 208 11.88 24.98 -15.52
CA LYS A 208 12.49 24.36 -16.71
C LYS A 208 11.61 23.25 -17.30
N TYR A 209 11.00 22.42 -16.46
CA TYR A 209 10.06 21.39 -16.92
C TYR A 209 8.88 22.00 -17.70
N THR A 210 8.35 23.14 -17.26
CA THR A 210 7.24 23.82 -17.96
C THR A 210 7.65 24.57 -19.22
N GLU A 211 8.93 24.89 -19.42
CA GLU A 211 9.42 25.44 -20.68
C GLU A 211 9.29 24.43 -21.82
N GLU A 212 9.53 23.14 -21.53
CA GLU A 212 9.40 22.03 -22.49
C GLU A 212 7.97 21.49 -22.57
N ASN A 213 7.11 21.80 -21.58
CA ASN A 213 5.75 21.28 -21.43
C ASN A 213 4.76 22.42 -21.14
N THR A 214 4.71 23.39 -22.05
CA THR A 214 4.04 24.68 -21.85
C THR A 214 2.57 24.57 -21.47
N GLU A 215 1.87 23.52 -21.91
CA GLU A 215 0.48 23.27 -21.57
C GLU A 215 0.27 22.97 -20.08
N PHE A 216 1.29 22.46 -19.39
CA PHE A 216 1.25 22.18 -17.95
C PHE A 216 1.66 23.37 -17.09
N LYS A 217 2.09 24.49 -17.68
CA LYS A 217 2.67 25.62 -16.96
C LYS A 217 1.80 26.13 -15.81
N GLU A 218 0.55 26.51 -16.10
CA GLU A 218 -0.38 27.03 -15.09
C GLU A 218 -0.65 26.01 -13.97
N THR A 219 -0.78 24.74 -14.36
CA THR A 219 -1.04 23.65 -13.40
C THR A 219 0.15 23.40 -12.48
N VAL A 220 1.37 23.47 -13.01
CA VAL A 220 2.61 23.32 -12.24
C VAL A 220 2.84 24.53 -11.34
N GLU A 221 2.59 25.76 -11.82
CA GLU A 221 2.66 26.99 -11.00
C GLU A 221 1.72 26.89 -9.78
N ASN A 222 0.46 26.50 -10.00
CA ASN A 222 -0.48 26.26 -8.90
C ASN A 222 -0.01 25.14 -7.95
N ALA A 223 0.55 24.06 -8.49
CA ALA A 223 1.08 22.97 -7.67
C ALA A 223 2.28 23.43 -6.83
N LYS A 224 3.14 24.32 -7.33
CA LYS A 224 4.26 24.88 -6.57
C LYS A 224 3.77 25.65 -5.33
N ASP A 225 2.76 26.51 -5.50
CA ASP A 225 2.18 27.31 -4.41
C ASP A 225 1.53 26.45 -3.31
N ILE A 226 1.02 25.28 -3.69
CA ILE A 226 0.42 24.33 -2.75
C ILE A 226 1.51 23.49 -2.08
N CYS A 227 2.43 22.95 -2.88
CA CYS A 227 3.29 21.84 -2.49
C CYS A 227 4.69 22.22 -2.01
N LEU A 228 5.25 23.37 -2.39
CA LEU A 228 6.61 23.75 -1.98
C LEU A 228 6.60 24.47 -0.64
N LYS A 229 6.23 23.75 0.42
CA LYS A 229 6.15 24.25 1.81
C LYS A 229 6.95 23.34 2.74
N GLU A 230 7.61 23.91 3.74
CA GLU A 230 8.43 23.16 4.70
C GLU A 230 7.63 22.13 5.52
N ASN A 231 6.35 22.41 5.79
CA ASN A 231 5.49 21.58 6.64
C ASN A 231 4.30 20.98 5.89
N LEU A 232 4.59 20.27 4.79
CA LEU A 232 3.56 19.52 4.06
C LEU A 232 2.90 18.45 4.97
N PRO A 233 1.54 18.47 5.07
CA PRO A 233 0.82 17.38 5.71
C PRO A 233 1.06 16.06 4.99
N GLY A 234 0.94 14.96 5.71
CA GLY A 234 1.07 13.63 5.14
C GLY A 234 1.21 12.55 6.22
N PRO A 235 1.07 11.27 5.83
CA PRO A 235 1.21 10.15 6.76
C PRO A 235 2.51 10.21 7.58
N PRO A 236 2.45 9.87 8.88
CA PRO A 236 3.65 9.78 9.71
C PRO A 236 4.61 8.73 9.12
N GLY A 237 5.90 9.06 9.05
CA GLY A 237 6.95 8.19 8.51
C GLY A 237 7.29 8.39 7.02
N ILE A 238 6.57 9.24 6.29
CA ILE A 238 6.98 9.66 4.93
C ILE A 238 7.95 10.85 5.03
N CYS A 239 9.15 10.71 4.46
CA CYS A 239 10.15 11.78 4.39
C CYS A 239 9.71 12.96 3.51
N GLY A 240 10.31 14.13 3.74
CA GLY A 240 10.05 15.38 3.01
C GLY A 240 10.06 15.23 1.47
N PRO A 241 11.11 14.64 0.87
CA PRO A 241 11.16 14.40 -0.58
C PRO A 241 9.95 13.66 -1.14
N SER A 242 9.54 12.59 -0.46
CA SER A 242 8.39 11.78 -0.86
C SER A 242 7.07 12.56 -0.74
N LYS A 243 6.93 13.43 0.27
CA LYS A 243 5.75 14.29 0.42
C LYS A 243 5.64 15.29 -0.72
N VAL A 244 6.73 16.00 -1.04
CA VAL A 244 6.76 17.00 -2.12
C VAL A 244 6.46 16.35 -3.48
N ILE A 245 7.15 15.24 -3.83
CA ILE A 245 6.90 14.52 -5.09
C ILE A 245 5.44 14.09 -5.19
N SER A 246 4.88 13.54 -4.11
CA SER A 246 3.50 13.05 -4.12
C SER A 246 2.51 14.21 -4.28
N CYS A 247 2.70 15.30 -3.54
CA CYS A 247 1.85 16.48 -3.65
C CYS A 247 1.87 17.06 -5.07
N LEU A 248 3.07 17.29 -5.63
CA LEU A 248 3.22 17.80 -7.00
C LEU A 248 2.55 16.88 -8.01
N PHE A 249 2.79 15.57 -7.90
CA PHE A 249 2.17 14.60 -8.78
C PHE A 249 0.63 14.65 -8.71
N PHE A 250 0.05 14.67 -7.51
CA PHE A 250 -1.40 14.67 -7.35
C PHE A 250 -2.04 15.99 -7.81
N GLU A 251 -1.45 17.14 -7.48
CA GLU A 251 -1.97 18.44 -7.94
C GLU A 251 -1.88 18.57 -9.46
N VAL A 252 -0.77 18.14 -10.07
CA VAL A 252 -0.63 18.22 -11.54
C VAL A 252 -1.55 17.22 -12.24
N PHE A 253 -1.69 16.00 -11.71
CA PHE A 253 -2.59 15.00 -12.29
C PHE A 253 -4.06 15.40 -12.14
N HIS A 254 -4.44 15.98 -11.01
CA HIS A 254 -5.81 16.41 -10.75
C HIS A 254 -6.25 17.55 -11.67
N ASN A 255 -5.38 18.52 -11.89
CA ASN A 255 -5.66 19.70 -12.72
C ASN A 255 -5.15 19.51 -14.17
N CYS A 256 -4.98 18.27 -14.61
CA CYS A 256 -4.32 17.97 -15.86
C CYS A 256 -5.01 18.62 -17.08
N PRO A 257 -4.29 19.43 -17.88
CA PRO A 257 -4.82 20.14 -19.04
C PRO A 257 -5.15 19.20 -20.21
N THR A 258 -4.51 18.02 -20.25
CA THR A 258 -4.66 17.03 -21.32
C THR A 258 -5.59 15.87 -20.94
N TRP A 259 -6.55 16.13 -20.05
CA TRP A 259 -7.47 15.10 -19.57
C TRP A 259 -8.31 14.47 -20.69
N GLU A 260 -8.28 13.14 -20.77
CA GLU A 260 -9.00 12.41 -21.81
C GLU A 260 -10.50 12.33 -21.50
N LYS A 261 -11.34 12.78 -22.44
CA LYS A 261 -12.80 12.79 -22.29
C LYS A 261 -13.36 11.40 -22.56
N SER A 262 -13.63 10.66 -21.50
CA SER A 262 -14.30 9.36 -21.56
C SER A 262 -15.04 9.08 -20.26
N GLU A 263 -16.08 8.24 -20.31
CA GLU A 263 -16.83 7.85 -19.10
C GLU A 263 -15.90 7.24 -18.02
N LYS A 264 -14.88 6.50 -18.45
CA LYS A 264 -13.85 5.92 -17.57
C LYS A 264 -13.08 7.03 -16.83
N CYS A 265 -12.63 8.04 -17.56
CA CYS A 265 -11.85 9.13 -16.99
C CYS A 265 -12.71 10.10 -16.17
N ASP A 266 -13.98 10.31 -16.54
CA ASP A 266 -14.91 11.12 -15.75
C ASP A 266 -15.19 10.48 -14.38
N LYS A 267 -15.33 9.13 -14.33
CA LYS A 267 -15.44 8.38 -13.07
C LYS A 267 -14.19 8.54 -12.21
N LEU A 268 -13.01 8.49 -12.80
CA LEU A 268 -11.76 8.71 -12.08
C LEU A 268 -11.67 10.15 -11.55
N LEU A 269 -12.00 11.16 -12.36
CA LEU A 269 -11.96 12.56 -11.94
C LEU A 269 -12.92 12.82 -10.78
N LYS A 270 -14.13 12.24 -10.84
CA LYS A 270 -15.10 12.29 -9.73
C LYS A 270 -14.54 11.68 -8.45
N HIS A 271 -13.92 10.51 -8.54
CA HIS A 271 -13.26 9.84 -7.40
C HIS A 271 -12.14 10.71 -6.80
N ILE A 272 -11.30 11.31 -7.63
CA ILE A 272 -10.21 12.20 -7.16
C ILE A 272 -10.79 13.43 -6.44
N ASN A 273 -11.79 14.08 -7.03
CA ASN A 273 -12.47 15.23 -6.44
C ASN A 273 -13.08 14.92 -5.08
N GLN A 274 -13.75 13.78 -4.97
CA GLN A 274 -14.33 13.28 -3.73
C GLN A 274 -13.30 13.03 -2.62
N CYS A 275 -12.02 12.91 -2.99
CA CYS A 275 -10.95 12.48 -2.10
C CYS A 275 -9.84 13.47 -1.88
N ARG A 276 -9.95 14.62 -2.51
CA ARG A 276 -8.95 15.68 -2.47
C ARG A 276 -8.52 16.02 -1.04
N ALA A 277 -9.47 16.14 -0.12
CA ALA A 277 -9.22 16.45 1.29
C ALA A 277 -8.38 15.39 2.06
N LYS A 278 -8.14 14.21 1.48
CA LYS A 278 -7.26 13.18 2.06
C LYS A 278 -5.87 13.14 1.43
N PHE A 279 -5.67 13.80 0.30
CA PHE A 279 -4.42 13.77 -0.47
C PHE A 279 -3.62 15.07 -0.38
N VAL A 280 -4.21 16.14 0.18
CA VAL A 280 -3.64 17.50 0.32
C VAL A 280 -3.82 18.00 1.75
#